data_AF-A0A2W5F4R8-F1
#
_entry.id   AF-A0A2W5F4R8-F1
#
_cell.length_a   1.000
_cell.length_b   1.000
_cell.length_c   1.000
_cell.angle_alpha   90.00
_cell.angle_beta   90.00
_cell.angle_gamma   90.00
#
_symmetry.space_group_name_H-M   'P 1'
#
loop_
_entity.id
_entity.type
_entity.pdbx_description
1 polymer ?
#
loop_
_entity_poly.entity_id
_entity_poly.type
_entity_poly.pdbx_seq_one_letter_code
_entity_poly.pdbx_strand_id
1 'polypeptide(L)'
;MHGAKKSLEPRRINENRILQRDFNKIDRTDFGAKLIESDDFKVDYSLGNNRFLRIRLLHPDKAEHICGADLIYEQHNEETGKIRVMFLQYKIWDDGILYFSAVNNLEAQLNKMNEFICGNKICESRKLKEGEKDYRFPYCSAFLRPTDKLQQQNEKIISSGIHIPVCSIIEMIKNGEKKIDKRYIRHQALTQKIFEYLFNKNLLGSNWIGEDQLEKFYKENGLLSTDDSIKYTHGK
;
A
#
# COMPACT_ATOMS: atom_id res chain seq x y z
N MET A 1 2.32 -23.92 -41.49
CA MET A 1 3.25 -23.39 -40.44
C MET A 1 3.18 -21.85 -40.33
N HIS A 2 2.00 -21.24 -40.14
CA HIS A 2 1.86 -19.78 -40.00
C HIS A 2 1.25 -19.32 -38.65
N GLY A 3 0.86 -20.25 -37.76
CA GLY A 3 0.25 -19.92 -36.46
C GLY A 3 1.24 -19.68 -35.31
N ALA A 4 2.48 -20.17 -35.41
CA ALA A 4 3.44 -20.15 -34.29
C ALA A 4 4.25 -18.85 -34.14
N LYS A 5 4.30 -17.98 -35.16
CA LYS A 5 5.08 -16.72 -35.10
C LYS A 5 4.33 -15.54 -34.46
N LYS A 6 3.00 -15.60 -34.33
CA LYS A 6 2.20 -14.53 -33.71
C LYS A 6 2.08 -14.63 -32.18
N SER A 7 2.49 -15.73 -31.56
CA SER A 7 2.39 -15.92 -30.10
C SER A 7 3.67 -15.58 -29.33
N LEU A 8 4.66 -14.97 -29.98
CA LEU A 8 5.98 -14.71 -29.41
C LEU A 8 6.22 -13.24 -29.04
N GLU A 9 5.21 -12.36 -29.14
CA GLU A 9 5.34 -11.07 -28.46
C GLU A 9 5.24 -11.30 -26.95
N PRO A 10 6.24 -10.89 -26.15
CA PRO A 10 6.14 -10.95 -24.70
C PRO A 10 4.89 -10.17 -24.31
N ARG A 11 3.89 -10.85 -23.71
CA ARG A 11 2.70 -10.17 -23.20
C ARG A 11 3.19 -9.03 -22.29
N ARG A 12 2.91 -7.78 -22.69
CA ARG A 12 3.19 -6.60 -21.86
C ARG A 12 2.64 -6.88 -20.46
N ILE A 13 3.53 -6.88 -19.48
CA ILE A 13 3.13 -7.08 -18.09
C ILE A 13 2.36 -5.83 -17.66
N ASN A 14 1.12 -6.03 -17.24
CA ASN A 14 0.22 -4.97 -16.77
C ASN A 14 0.31 -4.81 -15.25
N GLU A 15 -0.22 -3.70 -14.77
CA GLU A 15 -0.22 -3.30 -13.35
C GLU A 15 -0.78 -4.40 -12.44
N ASN A 16 -1.93 -4.94 -12.81
CA ASN A 16 -2.63 -6.00 -12.08
C ASN A 16 -1.73 -7.22 -11.86
N ARG A 17 -0.92 -7.61 -12.84
CA ARG A 17 -0.02 -8.76 -12.71
C ARG A 17 1.13 -8.50 -11.74
N ILE A 18 1.65 -7.27 -11.69
CA ILE A 18 2.67 -6.88 -10.71
C ILE A 18 2.07 -6.83 -9.31
N LEU A 19 0.91 -6.20 -9.17
CA LEU A 19 0.16 -6.12 -7.92
C LEU A 19 -0.13 -7.51 -7.34
N GLN A 20 -0.74 -8.39 -8.14
CA GLN A 20 -1.08 -9.76 -7.74
C GLN A 20 0.15 -10.58 -7.36
N ARG A 21 1.27 -10.36 -8.06
CA ARG A 21 2.54 -11.00 -7.73
C ARG A 21 3.09 -10.49 -6.40
N ASP A 22 3.08 -9.19 -6.16
CA ASP A 22 3.62 -8.60 -4.95
C ASP A 22 2.75 -8.92 -3.71
N PHE A 23 1.45 -9.03 -3.91
CA PHE A 23 0.49 -9.50 -2.92
C PHE A 23 0.76 -10.97 -2.53
N ASN A 24 0.80 -11.87 -3.52
CA ASN A 24 0.83 -13.32 -3.28
C ASN A 24 2.23 -13.95 -3.13
N LYS A 25 3.28 -13.34 -3.68
CA LYS A 25 4.58 -14.02 -3.91
C LYS A 25 5.79 -13.36 -3.26
N ILE A 26 5.61 -12.30 -2.48
CA ILE A 26 6.72 -11.68 -1.74
C ILE A 26 7.04 -12.55 -0.53
N ASP A 27 8.25 -13.11 -0.54
CA ASP A 27 8.85 -13.69 0.64
C ASP A 27 9.22 -12.57 1.62
N ARG A 28 8.67 -12.62 2.83
CA ARG A 28 8.90 -11.64 3.91
C ARG A 28 9.68 -12.26 5.08
N THR A 29 10.24 -13.45 4.91
CA THR A 29 11.02 -14.15 5.95
C THR A 29 12.25 -13.37 6.39
N ASP A 30 12.85 -12.57 5.50
CA ASP A 30 13.95 -11.64 5.82
C ASP A 30 13.59 -10.62 6.91
N PHE A 31 12.31 -10.36 7.13
CA PHE A 31 11.80 -9.48 8.20
C PHE A 31 11.28 -10.26 9.41
N GLY A 32 11.49 -11.58 9.46
CA GLY A 32 10.97 -12.47 10.49
C GLY A 32 9.48 -12.77 10.37
N ALA A 33 8.85 -12.39 9.24
CA ALA A 33 7.42 -12.60 9.02
C ALA A 33 7.14 -14.07 8.64
N LYS A 34 6.12 -14.68 9.25
CA LYS A 34 5.68 -16.05 8.93
C LYS A 34 4.26 -16.03 8.42
N LEU A 35 4.00 -16.61 7.24
CA LEU A 35 2.65 -16.73 6.69
C LEU A 35 1.75 -17.48 7.67
N ILE A 36 0.55 -16.94 7.90
CA ILE A 36 -0.47 -17.57 8.74
C ILE A 36 -1.63 -18.06 7.88
N GLU A 37 -2.24 -17.14 7.14
CA GLU A 37 -3.41 -17.39 6.28
C GLU A 37 -3.26 -16.56 4.99
N SER A 38 -3.82 -17.07 3.89
CA SER A 38 -3.91 -16.36 2.61
C SER A 38 -5.19 -16.78 1.91
N ASP A 39 -5.92 -15.80 1.41
CA ASP A 39 -7.02 -15.98 0.45
C ASP A 39 -6.87 -14.97 -0.71
N ASP A 40 -7.90 -14.86 -1.55
CA ASP A 40 -7.86 -14.01 -2.74
C ASP A 40 -7.88 -12.49 -2.41
N PHE A 41 -8.28 -12.11 -1.19
CA PHE A 41 -8.50 -10.72 -0.78
C PHE A 41 -7.61 -10.28 0.40
N LYS A 42 -7.06 -11.21 1.18
CA LYS A 42 -6.14 -10.91 2.28
C LYS A 42 -5.02 -11.95 2.43
N VAL A 43 -3.88 -11.48 2.96
CA VAL A 43 -2.78 -12.33 3.43
C VAL A 43 -2.33 -11.88 4.80
N ASP A 44 -2.25 -12.82 5.74
CA ASP A 44 -1.86 -12.58 7.13
C ASP A 44 -0.49 -13.21 7.44
N TYR A 45 0.38 -12.44 8.09
CA TYR A 45 1.72 -12.85 8.51
C TYR A 45 1.95 -12.56 10.00
N SER A 46 2.50 -13.50 10.76
CA SER A 46 2.96 -13.25 12.12
C SER A 46 4.28 -12.48 12.10
N LEU A 47 4.41 -11.43 12.92
CA LEU A 47 5.63 -10.63 13.09
C LEU A 47 6.34 -10.89 14.43
N GLY A 48 5.84 -11.83 15.24
CA GLY A 48 6.27 -12.06 16.63
C GLY A 48 5.79 -10.98 17.62
N ASN A 49 5.91 -11.27 18.92
CA ASN A 49 5.46 -10.40 20.02
C ASN A 49 3.98 -10.00 19.91
N ASN A 50 3.08 -10.96 19.66
CA ASN A 50 1.62 -10.72 19.57
C ASN A 50 1.26 -9.63 18.55
N ARG A 51 1.99 -9.62 17.43
CA ARG A 51 1.73 -8.74 16.28
C ARG A 51 1.62 -9.56 15.02
N PHE A 52 0.74 -9.13 14.14
CA PHE A 52 0.65 -9.66 12.78
C PHE A 52 0.48 -8.53 11.76
N LEU A 53 0.87 -8.82 10.53
CA LEU A 53 0.69 -7.99 9.35
C LEU A 53 -0.41 -8.61 8.50
N ARG A 54 -1.49 -7.89 8.27
CA ARG A 54 -2.49 -8.21 7.26
C ARG A 54 -2.28 -7.31 6.05
N ILE A 55 -2.27 -7.89 4.87
CA ILE A 55 -2.30 -7.15 3.61
C ILE A 55 -3.66 -7.44 2.97
N ARG A 56 -4.45 -6.41 2.68
CA ARG A 56 -5.70 -6.52 1.93
C ARG A 56 -5.50 -6.07 0.51
N LEU A 57 -6.03 -6.84 -0.43
CA LEU A 57 -6.16 -6.47 -1.82
C LEU A 57 -7.52 -5.81 -2.04
N LEU A 58 -7.51 -4.59 -2.58
CA LEU A 58 -8.72 -3.83 -2.91
C LEU A 58 -9.01 -3.80 -4.42
N HIS A 59 -8.07 -4.25 -5.25
CA HIS A 59 -8.17 -4.19 -6.70
C HIS A 59 -8.47 -5.57 -7.31
N PRO A 60 -9.33 -5.64 -8.34
CA PRO A 60 -10.21 -4.59 -8.85
C PRO A 60 -11.59 -4.65 -8.17
N ASP A 61 -11.80 -3.90 -7.09
CA ASP A 61 -13.08 -3.91 -6.38
C ASP A 61 -13.63 -2.51 -6.10
N LYS A 62 -14.89 -2.49 -5.65
CA LYS A 62 -15.58 -1.29 -5.19
C LYS A 62 -14.76 -0.53 -4.13
N ALA A 63 -14.02 -1.24 -3.30
CA ALA A 63 -13.17 -0.66 -2.26
C ALA A 63 -12.04 0.24 -2.84
N GLU A 64 -11.39 -0.17 -3.93
CA GLU A 64 -10.42 0.68 -4.65
C GLU A 64 -11.11 1.92 -5.20
N HIS A 65 -12.30 1.78 -5.81
CA HIS A 65 -13.03 2.93 -6.35
C HIS A 65 -13.42 3.96 -5.27
N ILE A 66 -13.62 3.51 -4.03
CA ILE A 66 -13.93 4.35 -2.88
C ILE A 66 -12.69 5.09 -2.39
N CYS A 67 -11.62 4.37 -2.03
CA CYS A 67 -10.48 4.99 -1.34
C CYS A 67 -9.33 5.39 -2.27
N GLY A 68 -9.34 4.92 -3.53
CA GLY A 68 -8.30 5.17 -4.52
C GLY A 68 -7.00 4.40 -4.31
N ALA A 69 -7.00 3.34 -3.49
CA ALA A 69 -5.82 2.52 -3.20
C ALA A 69 -6.03 1.06 -3.68
N ASP A 70 -4.95 0.42 -4.11
CA ASP A 70 -4.95 -0.98 -4.54
C ASP A 70 -4.74 -1.96 -3.37
N LEU A 71 -3.94 -1.58 -2.36
CA LEU A 71 -3.68 -2.39 -1.16
C LEU A 71 -3.85 -1.58 0.13
N ILE A 72 -4.21 -2.29 1.20
CA ILE A 72 -4.06 -1.83 2.58
C ILE A 72 -3.10 -2.75 3.31
N TYR A 73 -2.09 -2.18 3.96
CA TYR A 73 -1.26 -2.86 4.94
C TYR A 73 -1.79 -2.51 6.33
N GLU A 74 -2.03 -3.52 7.14
CA GLU A 74 -2.51 -3.40 8.52
C GLU A 74 -1.54 -4.12 9.44
N GLN A 75 -0.90 -3.40 10.34
CA GLN A 75 -0.15 -4.01 11.43
C GLN A 75 -1.02 -4.01 12.68
N HIS A 76 -1.31 -5.19 13.17
CA HIS A 76 -2.12 -5.42 14.35
C HIS A 76 -1.23 -5.69 15.56
N ASN A 77 -1.60 -5.15 16.71
CA ASN A 77 -1.01 -5.45 18.00
C ASN A 77 -2.12 -6.03 18.89
N GLU A 78 -2.06 -7.35 19.10
CA GLU A 78 -3.10 -8.11 19.79
C GLU A 78 -3.15 -7.79 21.29
N GLU A 79 -2.01 -7.47 21.91
CA GLU A 79 -1.95 -7.07 23.32
C GLU A 79 -2.72 -5.78 23.60
N THR A 80 -2.68 -4.83 22.66
CA THR A 80 -3.28 -3.51 22.84
C THR A 80 -4.61 -3.33 22.10
N GLY A 81 -5.00 -4.27 21.23
CA GLY A 81 -6.17 -4.14 20.36
C GLY A 81 -6.07 -2.94 19.41
N LYS A 82 -4.84 -2.58 19.02
CA LYS A 82 -4.57 -1.41 18.16
C LYS A 82 -4.00 -1.84 16.82
N ILE A 83 -4.38 -1.08 15.81
CA ILE A 83 -4.04 -1.34 14.41
C ILE A 83 -3.41 -0.09 13.83
N ARG A 84 -2.37 -0.30 13.03
CA ARG A 84 -1.75 0.72 12.20
C ARG A 84 -1.99 0.39 10.75
N VAL A 85 -2.35 1.38 9.95
CA VAL A 85 -2.71 1.17 8.55
C VAL A 85 -1.84 1.98 7.59
N MET A 86 -1.75 1.49 6.36
CA MET A 86 -1.15 2.18 5.23
C MET A 86 -1.79 1.73 3.93
N PHE A 87 -2.06 2.69 3.06
CA PHE A 87 -2.74 2.52 1.78
C PHE A 87 -1.73 2.73 0.65
N LEU A 88 -1.75 1.83 -0.33
CA LEU A 88 -0.82 1.83 -1.46
C LEU A 88 -1.59 1.84 -2.77
N GLN A 89 -1.31 2.81 -3.64
CA GLN A 89 -1.72 2.77 -5.04
C GLN A 89 -0.53 2.36 -5.90
N TYR A 90 -0.65 1.28 -6.66
CA TYR A 90 0.36 0.82 -7.59
C TYR A 90 0.25 1.57 -8.91
N LYS A 91 1.39 1.82 -9.54
CA LYS A 91 1.50 2.19 -10.95
C LYS A 91 2.75 1.58 -11.58
N ILE A 92 2.79 1.58 -12.90
CA ILE A 92 3.96 1.13 -13.66
C ILE A 92 4.69 2.35 -14.24
N TRP A 93 6.00 2.43 -14.03
CA TRP A 93 6.85 3.41 -14.72
C TRP A 93 6.81 3.22 -16.23
N ASP A 94 6.78 4.33 -16.96
CA ASP A 94 7.07 4.37 -18.39
C ASP A 94 8.45 4.99 -18.59
N ASP A 95 9.46 4.14 -18.79
CA ASP A 95 10.88 4.52 -18.89
C ASP A 95 11.36 5.44 -17.76
N GLY A 96 10.92 5.14 -16.53
CA GLY A 96 11.25 5.90 -15.33
C GLY A 96 10.46 7.19 -15.17
N ILE A 97 9.41 7.40 -15.97
CA ILE A 97 8.52 8.55 -15.89
C ILE A 97 7.08 8.08 -15.69
N LEU A 98 6.31 8.81 -14.88
CA LEU A 98 4.86 8.69 -14.78
C LEU A 98 4.25 10.00 -15.25
N TYR A 99 3.61 9.99 -16.41
CA TYR A 99 2.86 11.15 -16.90
C TYR A 99 1.43 11.10 -16.39
N PHE A 100 0.97 12.16 -15.72
CA PHE A 100 -0.38 12.21 -15.15
C PHE A 100 -1.48 12.10 -16.22
N SER A 101 -1.21 12.59 -17.43
CA SER A 101 -2.13 12.49 -18.57
C SER A 101 -2.15 11.11 -19.24
N ALA A 102 -1.07 10.33 -19.14
CA ALA A 102 -0.97 9.02 -19.78
C ALA A 102 -1.51 7.89 -18.90
N VAL A 103 -1.46 8.09 -17.58
CA VAL A 103 -2.00 7.13 -16.61
C VAL A 103 -3.46 7.47 -16.33
N ASN A 104 -4.35 6.63 -16.85
CA ASN A 104 -5.78 6.85 -16.71
C ASN A 104 -6.18 7.01 -15.23
N ASN A 105 -6.89 8.08 -14.92
CA ASN A 105 -7.44 8.40 -13.59
C ASN A 105 -6.43 8.52 -12.43
N LEU A 106 -5.12 8.63 -12.68
CA LEU A 106 -4.14 8.70 -11.59
C LEU A 106 -4.38 9.88 -10.65
N GLU A 107 -4.57 11.08 -11.20
CA GLU A 107 -4.84 12.27 -10.38
C GLU A 107 -6.14 12.12 -9.58
N ALA A 108 -7.19 11.56 -10.18
CA ALA A 108 -8.45 11.29 -9.48
C ALA A 108 -8.29 10.25 -8.36
N GLN A 109 -7.52 9.18 -8.58
CA GLN A 109 -7.21 8.18 -7.55
C GLN A 109 -6.40 8.80 -6.40
N LEU A 110 -5.38 9.60 -6.71
CA LEU A 110 -4.55 10.27 -5.70
C LEU A 110 -5.34 11.29 -4.89
N ASN A 111 -6.22 12.07 -5.53
CA ASN A 111 -7.12 12.99 -4.84
C ASN A 111 -8.08 12.23 -3.92
N LYS A 112 -8.65 11.11 -4.38
CA LYS A 112 -9.48 10.23 -3.53
C LYS A 112 -8.70 9.71 -2.33
N MET A 113 -7.48 9.19 -2.52
CA MET A 113 -6.64 8.75 -1.41
C MET A 113 -6.39 9.89 -0.42
N ASN A 114 -6.07 11.09 -0.92
CA ASN A 114 -5.81 12.24 -0.07
C ASN A 114 -7.05 12.66 0.73
N GLU A 115 -8.23 12.73 0.10
CA GLU A 115 -9.50 13.03 0.77
C GLU A 115 -9.87 11.94 1.79
N PHE A 116 -9.78 10.67 1.36
CA PHE A 116 -10.14 9.51 2.17
C PHE A 116 -9.25 9.34 3.40
N ILE A 117 -7.95 9.57 3.27
CA ILE A 117 -6.98 9.24 4.31
C ILE A 117 -6.61 10.51 5.09
N CYS A 118 -6.15 11.55 4.40
CA CYS A 118 -5.74 12.80 5.04
C CYS A 118 -6.96 13.59 5.52
N GLY A 119 -8.04 13.65 4.73
CA GLY A 119 -9.28 14.32 5.13
C GLY A 119 -9.95 13.69 6.36
N ASN A 120 -9.82 12.37 6.53
CA ASN A 120 -10.25 11.66 7.74
C ASN A 120 -9.19 11.60 8.85
N LYS A 121 -8.11 12.38 8.74
CA LYS A 121 -7.08 12.54 9.79
C LYS A 121 -6.33 11.24 10.15
N ILE A 122 -6.31 10.26 9.26
CA ILE A 122 -5.59 8.99 9.47
C ILE A 122 -4.07 9.20 9.50
N CYS A 123 -3.57 10.21 8.77
CA CYS A 123 -2.17 10.64 8.77
C CYS A 123 -1.84 11.67 9.87
N GLU A 124 -2.78 12.09 10.72
CA GLU A 124 -2.48 13.10 11.76
C GLU A 124 -1.87 12.43 13.00
N SER A 125 -0.85 13.07 13.58
CA SER A 125 -0.43 12.73 14.94
C SER A 125 -1.51 13.19 15.92
N ARG A 126 -1.91 12.30 16.84
CA ARG A 126 -2.72 12.75 17.98
C ARG A 126 -1.84 13.69 18.82
N LYS A 127 -2.43 14.74 19.39
CA LYS A 127 -1.77 15.53 20.44
C LYS A 127 -1.28 14.55 21.52
N LEU A 128 0.03 14.51 21.73
CA LEU A 128 0.66 13.68 22.74
C LEU A 128 0.09 14.05 24.10
N LYS A 129 -0.18 13.04 24.92
CA LYS A 129 -0.41 13.30 26.35
C LYS A 129 0.91 13.71 27.00
N GLU A 130 0.82 14.42 28.11
CA GLU A 130 2.00 14.81 28.89
C GLU A 130 2.83 13.55 29.26
N GLY A 131 4.11 13.52 28.87
CA GLY A 131 5.01 12.38 29.05
C GLY A 131 5.13 11.42 27.86
N GLU A 132 4.30 11.55 26.81
CA GLU A 132 4.47 10.79 25.57
C GLU A 132 5.52 11.46 24.66
N LYS A 133 6.42 10.65 24.09
CA LYS A 133 7.43 11.16 23.16
C LYS A 133 6.85 11.27 21.76
N ASP A 134 7.12 12.39 21.10
CA ASP A 134 6.72 12.59 19.72
C ASP A 134 7.37 11.57 18.80
N TYR A 135 6.70 11.29 17.69
CA TYR A 135 7.29 10.48 16.65
C TYR A 135 8.41 11.24 15.97
N ARG A 136 9.49 10.52 15.63
CA ARG A 136 10.64 11.10 14.94
C ARG A 136 10.32 11.49 13.48
N PHE A 137 9.26 10.94 12.90
CA PHE A 137 8.79 11.22 11.54
C PHE A 137 7.27 11.44 11.52
N PRO A 138 6.76 12.35 10.68
CA PRO A 138 5.32 12.55 10.53
C PRO A 138 4.65 11.25 10.06
N TYR A 139 3.45 10.97 10.58
CA TYR A 139 2.66 9.83 10.14
C TYR A 139 2.25 10.02 8.68
N CYS A 140 2.58 9.06 7.84
CA CYS A 140 2.11 8.99 6.47
C CYS A 140 1.53 7.62 6.24
N SER A 141 0.29 7.58 5.78
CA SER A 141 -0.49 6.36 5.59
C SER A 141 -0.92 6.18 4.13
N ALA A 142 -0.44 7.01 3.21
CA ALA A 142 -0.88 7.02 1.81
C ALA A 142 0.31 7.17 0.88
N PHE A 143 0.56 6.16 0.05
CA PHE A 143 1.69 6.15 -0.89
C PHE A 143 1.27 5.74 -2.29
N LEU A 144 1.81 6.45 -3.28
CA LEU A 144 1.92 5.92 -4.63
C LEU A 144 3.15 5.01 -4.66
N ARG A 145 2.99 3.83 -5.26
CA ARG A 145 4.03 2.83 -5.48
C ARG A 145 4.26 2.60 -6.97
N PRO A 146 5.07 3.44 -7.62
CA PRO A 146 5.51 3.19 -8.98
C PRO A 146 6.50 2.02 -9.00
N THR A 147 6.24 1.06 -9.88
CA THR A 147 7.01 -0.18 -10.04
C THR A 147 7.60 -0.26 -11.43
N ASP A 148 8.79 -0.83 -11.54
CA ASP A 148 9.38 -1.11 -12.84
C ASP A 148 8.64 -2.25 -13.53
N LYS A 149 8.50 -2.17 -14.86
CA LYS A 149 8.01 -3.30 -15.66
C LYS A 149 8.95 -4.49 -15.42
N LEU A 150 8.40 -5.61 -14.97
CA LEU A 150 9.17 -6.84 -14.83
C LEU A 150 9.74 -7.23 -16.21
N GLN A 151 11.05 -7.44 -16.29
CA GLN A 151 11.70 -7.73 -17.58
C GLN A 151 11.47 -9.19 -18.01
N GLN A 152 11.27 -10.13 -17.07
CA GLN A 152 11.01 -11.55 -17.38
C GLN A 152 9.94 -12.17 -16.47
N GLN A 153 9.14 -13.09 -17.02
CA GLN A 153 8.05 -13.76 -16.29
C GLN A 153 8.54 -14.80 -15.25
N ASN A 154 9.75 -15.34 -15.43
CA ASN A 154 10.29 -16.46 -14.64
C ASN A 154 11.24 -16.04 -13.51
N GLU A 155 11.62 -14.77 -13.44
CA GLU A 155 12.50 -14.29 -12.37
C GLU A 155 11.71 -14.20 -11.06
N LYS A 156 12.22 -14.77 -9.97
CA LYS A 156 11.69 -14.61 -8.59
C LYS A 156 11.80 -13.17 -8.04
N ILE A 157 12.31 -12.23 -8.85
CA ILE A 157 12.64 -10.87 -8.43
C ILE A 157 11.36 -10.08 -8.08
N ILE A 158 11.21 -9.73 -6.80
CA ILE A 158 10.20 -8.80 -6.28
C ILE A 158 10.26 -7.49 -7.08
N SER A 159 9.12 -6.85 -7.36
CA SER A 159 9.17 -5.60 -8.13
C SER A 159 10.01 -4.53 -7.38
N SER A 160 10.92 -3.87 -8.10
CA SER A 160 11.75 -2.78 -7.57
C SER A 160 10.94 -1.48 -7.51
N GLY A 161 9.99 -1.42 -6.58
CA GLY A 161 9.17 -0.24 -6.34
C GLY A 161 9.82 0.80 -5.43
N ILE A 162 9.41 2.06 -5.61
CA ILE A 162 9.59 3.12 -4.59
C ILE A 162 8.23 3.55 -4.07
N HIS A 163 8.18 4.10 -2.86
CA HIS A 163 6.96 4.59 -2.21
C HIS A 163 7.09 6.09 -2.08
N ILE A 164 6.22 6.82 -2.75
CA ILE A 164 6.18 8.28 -2.73
C ILE A 164 4.93 8.70 -1.94
N PRO A 165 5.06 9.54 -0.89
CA PRO A 165 3.91 10.05 -0.16
C PRO A 165 2.90 10.74 -1.09
N VAL A 166 1.61 10.43 -0.95
CA VAL A 166 0.56 11.03 -1.79
C VAL A 166 0.53 12.56 -1.62
N CYS A 167 0.71 13.07 -0.41
CA CYS A 167 0.72 14.52 -0.15
C CYS A 167 1.79 15.27 -0.95
N SER A 168 3.00 14.70 -1.09
CA SER A 168 4.07 15.28 -1.90
C SER A 168 3.68 15.33 -3.38
N ILE A 169 3.00 14.30 -3.90
CA ILE A 169 2.54 14.29 -5.29
C ILE A 169 1.42 15.30 -5.51
N ILE A 170 0.49 15.43 -4.57
CA ILE A 170 -0.59 16.42 -4.63
C ILE A 170 -0.02 17.84 -4.65
N GLU A 171 1.02 18.12 -3.86
CA GLU A 171 1.72 19.40 -3.89
C GLU A 171 2.38 19.66 -5.25
N MET A 172 3.06 18.65 -5.82
CA MET A 172 3.61 18.75 -7.17
C MET A 172 2.53 19.08 -8.22
N ILE A 173 1.39 18.38 -8.18
CA ILE A 173 0.26 18.61 -9.10
C ILE A 173 -0.25 20.05 -8.96
N LYS A 174 -0.44 20.54 -7.72
CA LYS A 174 -0.86 21.92 -7.42
C LYS A 174 0.13 22.96 -7.95
N ASN A 175 1.43 22.64 -7.92
CA ASN A 175 2.48 23.49 -8.47
C ASN A 175 2.59 23.41 -10.01
N GLY A 176 1.70 22.66 -10.68
CA GLY A 176 1.60 22.58 -12.13
C GLY A 176 2.41 21.46 -12.78
N GLU A 177 3.07 20.60 -11.98
CA GLU A 177 3.79 19.44 -12.51
C GLU A 177 2.85 18.50 -13.26
N LYS A 178 3.33 17.96 -14.38
CA LYS A 178 2.54 17.05 -15.26
C LYS A 178 3.04 15.62 -15.24
N LYS A 179 4.15 15.36 -14.56
CA LYS A 179 4.80 14.06 -14.49
C LYS A 179 5.64 13.91 -13.23
N ILE A 180 5.94 12.66 -12.90
CA ILE A 180 6.95 12.29 -11.91
C ILE A 180 8.09 11.62 -12.65
N ASP A 181 9.32 12.08 -12.45
CA ASP A 181 10.53 11.43 -12.96
C ASP A 181 11.25 10.72 -11.81
N LYS A 182 11.50 9.42 -11.99
CA LYS A 182 12.13 8.54 -11.00
C LYS A 182 13.47 9.07 -10.53
N ARG A 183 14.24 9.78 -11.37
CA ARG A 183 15.56 10.33 -11.01
C ARG A 183 15.44 11.44 -9.99
N TYR A 184 14.44 12.30 -10.14
CA TYR A 184 14.26 13.46 -9.29
C TYR A 184 13.47 13.13 -8.02
N ILE A 185 12.45 12.26 -8.09
CA ILE A 185 11.58 12.00 -6.93
C ILE A 185 12.22 11.14 -5.83
N ARG A 186 13.37 10.51 -6.11
CA ARG A 186 14.07 9.60 -5.18
C ARG A 186 14.36 10.21 -3.80
N HIS A 187 14.59 11.51 -3.71
CA HIS A 187 14.85 12.19 -2.43
C HIS A 187 13.62 12.28 -1.52
N GLN A 188 12.42 12.07 -2.07
CA GLN A 188 11.14 12.07 -1.34
C GLN A 188 10.51 10.68 -1.24
N ALA A 189 11.22 9.63 -1.69
CA ALA A 189 10.67 8.30 -1.83
C ALA A 189 11.42 7.26 -1.00
N LEU A 190 10.71 6.22 -0.57
CA LEU A 190 11.28 5.09 0.16
C LEU A 190 11.41 3.87 -0.74
N THR A 191 12.57 3.21 -0.73
CA THR A 191 12.71 1.89 -1.37
C THR A 191 11.84 0.87 -0.63
N GLN A 192 11.42 -0.22 -1.30
CA GLN A 192 10.64 -1.30 -0.67
C GLN A 192 11.23 -1.76 0.67
N LYS A 193 12.54 -2.03 0.70
CA LYS A 193 13.22 -2.55 1.89
C LYS A 193 13.15 -1.57 3.07
N ILE A 194 13.38 -0.29 2.80
CA ILE A 194 13.31 0.76 3.84
C ILE A 194 11.87 0.97 4.28
N PHE A 195 10.93 1.01 3.34
CA PHE A 195 9.50 1.14 3.61
C PHE A 195 9.00 0.05 4.56
N GLU A 196 9.21 -1.23 4.22
CA GLU A 196 8.75 -2.35 5.06
C GLU A 196 9.46 -2.36 6.41
N TYR A 197 10.76 -2.07 6.45
CA TYR A 197 11.50 -1.96 7.70
C TYR A 197 10.90 -0.89 8.62
N LEU A 198 10.69 0.33 8.11
CA LEU A 198 10.15 1.44 8.89
C LEU A 198 8.72 1.14 9.35
N PHE A 199 7.88 0.57 8.48
CA PHE A 199 6.52 0.19 8.87
C PHE A 199 6.52 -0.84 9.99
N ASN A 200 7.31 -1.90 9.86
CA ASN A 200 7.38 -2.98 10.85
C ASN A 200 8.02 -2.56 12.19
N LYS A 201 8.87 -1.53 12.17
CA LYS A 201 9.49 -0.91 13.35
C LYS A 201 8.67 0.23 13.94
N ASN A 202 7.42 0.39 13.53
CA ASN A 202 6.51 1.40 14.03
C ASN A 202 6.97 2.84 13.72
N LEU A 203 7.72 3.07 12.64
CA LEU A 203 8.24 4.38 12.24
C LEU A 203 7.53 4.99 11.02
N LEU A 204 6.63 4.23 10.40
CA LEU A 204 5.83 4.65 9.23
C LEU A 204 4.39 4.15 9.37
N GLY A 205 3.44 4.68 8.60
CA GLY A 205 2.02 4.36 8.66
C GLY A 205 1.22 5.35 9.51
N SER A 206 -0.06 5.04 9.71
CA SER A 206 -0.94 5.82 10.58
C SER A 206 -0.47 5.85 12.03
N ASN A 207 -1.11 6.68 12.84
CA ASN A 207 -1.08 6.45 14.29
C ASN A 207 -1.77 5.12 14.62
N TRP A 208 -1.57 4.60 15.83
CA TRP A 208 -2.28 3.44 16.33
C TRP A 208 -3.76 3.77 16.56
N ILE A 209 -4.64 3.08 15.84
CA ILE A 209 -6.10 3.22 15.85
C ILE A 209 -6.67 2.02 16.60
N GLY A 210 -7.66 2.22 17.47
CA GLY A 210 -8.34 1.09 18.12
C GLY A 210 -9.09 0.27 17.08
N GLU A 211 -9.14 -1.05 17.25
CA GLU A 211 -9.80 -1.94 16.30
C GLU A 211 -11.25 -1.51 15.97
N ASP A 212 -12.07 -1.24 16.98
CA ASP A 212 -13.44 -0.75 16.79
C ASP A 212 -13.51 0.58 16.03
N GLN A 213 -12.51 1.44 16.22
CA GLN A 213 -12.42 2.73 15.52
C GLN A 213 -12.11 2.52 14.04
N LEU A 214 -11.21 1.59 13.72
CA LEU A 214 -10.86 1.26 12.34
C LEU A 214 -12.02 0.53 11.65
N GLU A 215 -12.70 -0.37 12.33
CA GLU A 215 -13.87 -1.09 11.79
C GLU A 215 -15.00 -0.12 11.49
N LYS A 216 -15.30 0.79 12.42
CA LYS A 216 -16.26 1.87 12.19
C LYS A 216 -15.85 2.71 10.98
N PHE A 217 -14.60 3.13 10.91
CA PHE A 217 -14.08 3.91 9.78
C PHE A 217 -14.27 3.17 8.45
N TYR A 218 -13.93 1.89 8.37
CA TYR A 218 -14.10 1.11 7.15
C TYR A 218 -15.56 0.90 6.77
N LYS A 219 -16.45 0.64 7.73
CA LYS A 219 -17.89 0.46 7.47
C LYS A 219 -18.57 1.75 7.03
N GLU A 220 -18.34 2.85 7.74
CA GLU A 220 -18.91 4.18 7.40
C GLU A 220 -18.50 4.65 6.01
N ASN A 221 -17.32 4.21 5.57
CA ASN A 221 -16.78 4.55 4.26
C ASN A 221 -16.98 3.44 3.21
N GLY A 222 -17.64 2.32 3.54
CA GLY A 222 -17.95 1.25 2.60
C GLY A 222 -16.75 0.42 2.11
N LEU A 223 -15.63 0.41 2.85
CA LEU A 223 -14.46 -0.46 2.58
C LEU A 223 -14.68 -1.91 3.02
N LEU A 224 -15.55 -2.12 4.01
CA LEU A 224 -15.96 -3.43 4.48
C LEU A 224 -17.47 -3.59 4.29
N SER A 225 -17.92 -4.80 3.97
CA SER A 225 -19.35 -5.13 4.07
C SER A 225 -19.78 -5.17 5.53
N THR A 226 -21.10 -5.15 5.79
CA THR A 226 -21.63 -5.17 7.17
C THR A 226 -21.24 -6.43 7.94
N ASP A 227 -21.01 -7.54 7.22
CA ASP A 227 -20.69 -8.86 7.77
C ASP A 227 -19.18 -9.09 7.91
N ASP A 228 -18.35 -8.23 7.31
CA ASP A 228 -16.90 -8.31 7.45
C ASP A 228 -16.46 -7.76 8.81
N SER A 229 -15.44 -8.41 9.38
CA SER A 229 -14.77 -7.96 10.60
C SER A 229 -13.28 -7.77 10.37
N ILE A 230 -12.70 -6.84 11.13
CA ILE A 230 -11.24 -6.63 11.13
C ILE A 230 -10.54 -7.67 12.02
N LYS A 231 -11.29 -8.34 12.88
CA LYS A 231 -10.82 -9.31 13.87
C LYS A 231 -9.99 -10.42 13.25
N TYR A 232 -8.96 -10.79 13.99
CA TYR A 232 -8.26 -12.04 13.78
C TYR A 232 -8.93 -13.11 14.63
N THR A 233 -9.57 -14.08 13.99
CA THR A 233 -10.05 -15.27 14.68
C THR A 233 -8.89 -16.24 14.80
N HIS A 234 -8.36 -16.43 16.00
CA HIS A 234 -7.50 -17.59 16.25
C HIS A 234 -8.28 -18.85 15.88
N GLY A 235 -7.79 -19.59 14.89
CA GLY A 235 -8.13 -21.01 14.77
C GLY A 235 -7.80 -21.67 16.09
N LYS A 236 -8.83 -22.17 16.78
CA LYS A 236 -8.65 -23.11 17.87
C LYS A 236 -8.08 -24.41 17.33
#